data_AF-A0AB74M6W8-F1
#
_entry.id   AF-A0AB74M6W8-F1
#
_cell.length_a   1.000
_cell.length_b   1.000
_cell.length_c   1.000
_cell.angle_alpha   90.00
_cell.angle_beta   90.00
_cell.angle_gamma   90.00
#
_symmetry.space_group_name_H-M   'P 1'
#
loop_
_entity.id
_entity.type
_entity.pdbx_description
1 polymer ?
#
loop_
_entity_poly.entity_id
_entity_poly.type
_entity_poly.pdbx_seq_one_letter_code
_entity_poly.pdbx_strand_id
1 'polypeptide(L)'
;MKPTVPPCPGFSAQRWQEMREAAIDFLDRFAEDVIAHGWTATDLFGVHPTVGVVRVDYCGGLMINARRVEAIGDIWIRYGNQTFRRDRPGRPVGVPVWEAAR
;
A
#
# COMPACT_ATOMS: atom_id res chain seq x y z
N MET A 1 12.59 -0.02 12.48
CA MET A 1 12.84 0.20 11.02
C MET A 1 13.38 1.60 10.81
N LYS A 2 14.44 1.78 10.00
CA LYS A 2 14.92 3.13 9.64
C LYS A 2 14.05 3.68 8.51
N PRO A 3 13.43 4.86 8.63
CA PRO A 3 12.52 5.40 7.60
C PRO A 3 13.14 5.58 6.22
N THR A 4 14.47 5.72 6.15
CA THR A 4 15.23 5.94 4.91
C THR A 4 15.68 4.70 4.19
N VAL A 5 15.50 3.52 4.81
CA VAL A 5 15.91 2.24 4.22
C VAL A 5 14.65 1.54 3.71
N PRO A 6 14.63 1.10 2.43
CA PRO A 6 13.53 0.30 1.91
C PRO A 6 13.25 -0.92 2.79
N PRO A 7 11.98 -1.15 3.16
CA PRO A 7 11.62 -2.23 4.08
C PRO A 7 11.62 -3.61 3.41
N CYS A 8 11.53 -3.70 2.08
CA CYS A 8 11.49 -4.97 1.37
C CYS A 8 12.11 -4.86 -0.03
N PRO A 9 12.41 -5.99 -0.71
CA PRO A 9 12.92 -5.97 -2.07
C PRO A 9 11.98 -5.28 -3.07
N GLY A 10 12.57 -4.69 -4.11
CA GLY A 10 11.84 -4.05 -5.22
C GLY A 10 11.72 -2.53 -5.11
N PHE A 11 12.04 -1.93 -3.96
CA PHE A 11 12.14 -0.48 -3.81
C PHE A 11 13.58 0.02 -3.88
N SER A 12 13.79 1.13 -4.58
CA SER A 12 14.93 2.02 -4.33
C SER A 12 14.66 2.89 -3.10
N ALA A 13 15.71 3.46 -2.50
CA ALA A 13 15.56 4.37 -1.35
C ALA A 13 14.68 5.59 -1.69
N GLN A 14 14.86 6.19 -2.87
CA GLN A 14 14.03 7.28 -3.35
C GLN A 14 12.57 6.85 -3.50
N ARG A 15 12.32 5.71 -4.15
CA ARG A 15 10.96 5.23 -4.36
C ARG A 15 10.26 4.96 -3.03
N TRP A 16 10.96 4.37 -2.06
CA TRP A 16 10.40 4.16 -0.73
C TRP A 16 10.01 5.47 -0.05
N GLN A 17 10.81 6.54 -0.17
CA GLN A 17 10.42 7.84 0.37
C GLN A 17 9.13 8.37 -0.26
N GLU A 18 9.02 8.32 -1.59
CA GLU A 18 7.80 8.75 -2.29
C GLU A 18 6.57 7.97 -1.82
N MET A 19 6.69 6.64 -1.69
CA MET A 19 5.60 5.78 -1.22
C MET A 19 5.20 6.12 0.23
N ARG A 20 6.19 6.37 1.08
CA ARG A 20 5.98 6.71 2.49
C ARG A 20 5.30 8.07 2.63
N GLU A 21 5.73 9.08 1.87
CA GLU A 21 5.11 10.41 1.87
C GLU A 21 3.66 10.35 1.37
N ALA A 22 3.40 9.60 0.29
CA ALA A 22 2.04 9.40 -0.21
C ALA A 22 1.14 8.68 0.80
N ALA A 23 1.69 7.68 1.53
CA ALA A 23 0.96 6.99 2.57
C ALA A 23 0.64 7.90 3.78
N ILE A 24 1.56 8.80 4.15
CA ILE A 24 1.33 9.79 5.21
C ILE A 24 0.21 10.76 4.79
N ASP A 25 0.29 11.37 3.60
CA ASP A 25 -0.79 12.25 3.09
C ASP A 25 -2.14 11.53 3.03
N PHE A 26 -2.15 10.26 2.62
CA PHE A 26 -3.37 9.46 2.61
C PHE A 26 -3.95 9.27 4.01
N LEU A 27 -3.13 8.88 4.99
CA LEU A 27 -3.59 8.66 6.37
C LEU A 27 -4.09 9.96 7.00
N ASP A 28 -3.41 11.08 6.78
CA ASP A 28 -3.82 12.39 7.28
C ASP A 28 -5.21 12.83 6.76
N ARG A 29 -5.60 12.35 5.57
CA ARG A 29 -6.83 12.76 4.89
C ARG A 29 -7.98 11.78 5.00
N PHE A 30 -7.70 10.48 5.12
CA PHE A 30 -8.68 9.42 4.95
C PHE A 30 -8.66 8.36 6.06
N ALA A 31 -7.92 8.55 7.16
CA ALA A 31 -7.85 7.55 8.24
C ALA A 31 -9.24 7.18 8.81
N GLU A 32 -10.15 8.14 8.96
CA GLU A 32 -11.52 7.88 9.43
C GLU A 32 -12.31 7.01 8.44
N ASP A 33 -12.24 7.34 7.15
CA ASP A 33 -12.89 6.56 6.08
C ASP A 33 -12.32 5.15 5.98
N VAL A 34 -10.99 5.00 6.14
CA VAL A 34 -10.30 3.70 6.19
C VAL A 34 -10.91 2.81 7.26
N ILE A 35 -11.11 3.35 8.46
CA ILE A 35 -11.71 2.63 9.60
C ILE A 35 -13.18 2.32 9.30
N ALA A 36 -13.95 3.32 8.86
CA ALA A 36 -15.39 3.17 8.58
C ALA A 36 -15.67 2.12 7.49
N HIS A 37 -14.81 2.03 6.47
CA HIS A 37 -14.89 1.06 5.40
C HIS A 37 -14.22 -0.29 5.73
N GLY A 38 -13.60 -0.43 6.91
CA GLY A 38 -12.99 -1.68 7.36
C GLY A 38 -11.78 -2.10 6.52
N TRP A 39 -10.99 -1.13 6.04
CA TRP A 39 -9.71 -1.41 5.37
C TRP A 39 -8.69 -1.96 6.37
N THR A 40 -8.03 -3.05 6.00
CA THR A 40 -6.99 -3.65 6.84
C THR A 40 -5.60 -3.10 6.51
N ALA A 41 -4.66 -3.30 7.43
CA ALA A 41 -3.25 -3.02 7.16
C ALA A 41 -2.75 -3.76 5.91
N THR A 42 -3.16 -5.01 5.69
CA THR A 42 -2.78 -5.78 4.51
C THR A 42 -3.42 -5.25 3.22
N ASP A 43 -4.66 -4.75 3.28
CA ASP A 43 -5.31 -4.14 2.10
C ASP A 43 -4.55 -2.90 1.60
N LEU A 44 -4.01 -2.11 2.52
CA LEU A 44 -3.31 -0.86 2.24
C LEU A 44 -1.81 -1.07 1.99
N PHE A 45 -1.16 -1.83 2.87
CA PHE A 45 0.30 -1.96 2.98
C PHE A 45 0.82 -3.37 2.66
N GLY A 46 -0.03 -4.25 2.13
CA GLY A 46 0.36 -5.62 1.77
C GLY A 46 1.53 -5.63 0.78
N VAL A 47 2.43 -6.58 0.95
CA VAL A 47 3.51 -6.93 0.02
C VAL A 47 3.74 -8.44 0.05
N HIS A 48 4.50 -8.98 -0.91
CA HIS A 48 4.90 -10.38 -0.85
C HIS A 48 5.91 -10.60 0.29
N PRO A 49 5.77 -11.66 1.12
CA PRO A 49 6.61 -11.86 2.31
C PRO A 49 8.11 -12.00 2.02
N THR A 50 8.48 -12.65 0.90
CA THR A 50 9.89 -12.83 0.53
C THR A 50 10.44 -11.80 -0.46
N VAL A 51 9.72 -11.51 -1.54
CA VAL A 51 10.22 -10.66 -2.65
C VAL A 51 9.61 -9.26 -2.66
N GLY A 52 8.89 -8.87 -1.62
CA GLY A 52 8.40 -7.50 -1.43
C GLY A 52 7.46 -7.04 -2.55
N VAL A 53 7.74 -5.87 -3.11
CA VAL A 53 6.89 -5.25 -4.14
C VAL A 53 7.15 -5.74 -5.56
N VAL A 54 8.14 -6.62 -5.75
CA VAL A 54 8.39 -7.26 -7.05
C VAL A 54 7.17 -8.06 -7.52
N ARG A 55 6.39 -8.61 -6.58
CA ARG A 55 5.11 -9.31 -6.84
C ARG A 55 3.92 -8.40 -6.58
N VAL A 56 3.60 -7.58 -7.57
CA VAL A 56 2.57 -6.52 -7.47
C VAL A 56 1.16 -7.04 -7.17
N ASP A 57 0.86 -8.31 -7.46
CA ASP A 57 -0.42 -8.94 -7.14
C ASP A 57 -0.67 -9.06 -5.63
N TYR A 58 0.38 -9.11 -4.82
CA TYR A 58 0.34 -9.06 -3.36
C TYR A 58 0.25 -7.62 -2.81
N CYS A 59 0.57 -6.61 -3.63
CA CYS A 59 0.73 -5.24 -3.15
C CYS A 59 -0.60 -4.57 -2.81
N GLY A 60 -0.74 -4.08 -1.57
CA GLY A 60 -1.85 -3.26 -1.12
C GLY A 60 -1.95 -1.92 -1.87
N GLY A 61 -3.07 -1.21 -1.69
CA GLY A 61 -3.39 -0.02 -2.47
C GLY A 61 -2.34 1.10 -2.38
N LEU A 62 -1.60 1.17 -1.27
CA LEU A 62 -0.52 2.15 -1.05
C LEU A 62 0.86 1.61 -1.40
N MET A 63 0.99 0.34 -1.82
CA MET A 63 2.25 -0.31 -2.17
C MET A 63 2.43 -0.54 -3.69
N ILE A 64 1.49 -0.05 -4.51
CA ILE A 64 1.56 -0.16 -5.98
C ILE A 64 2.26 1.05 -6.62
N ASN A 65 1.97 2.25 -6.13
CA ASN A 65 2.59 3.49 -6.62
C ASN A 65 2.49 4.61 -5.59
N ALA A 66 3.25 5.68 -5.80
CA ALA A 66 3.32 6.85 -4.91
C ALA A 66 2.40 8.00 -5.35
N ARG A 67 1.31 7.71 -6.09
CA ARG A 67 0.39 8.77 -6.53
C ARG A 67 -0.49 9.18 -5.36
N ARG A 68 -0.78 10.48 -5.30
CA ARG A 68 -1.74 11.04 -4.34
C ARG A 68 -3.09 10.34 -4.49
N VAL A 69 -3.63 9.87 -3.36
CA VAL A 69 -4.99 9.33 -3.30
C VAL A 69 -6.00 10.47 -3.35
N GLU A 70 -6.99 10.33 -4.21
CA GLU A 70 -8.03 11.32 -4.44
C GLU A 70 -9.32 10.98 -3.70
N ALA A 71 -9.64 9.68 -3.57
CA ALA A 71 -10.80 9.20 -2.83
C ALA A 71 -10.64 7.72 -2.47
N ILE A 72 -11.40 7.29 -1.45
CA ILE A 72 -11.55 5.91 -1.01
C ILE A 72 -13.03 5.57 -0.88
N GLY A 73 -13.37 4.31 -1.14
CA GLY A 73 -14.66 3.72 -0.81
C GLY A 73 -14.49 2.40 -0.08
N ASP A 74 -15.58 1.66 0.05
CA ASP A 74 -15.63 0.36 0.74
C ASP A 74 -14.73 -0.70 0.10
N ILE A 75 -14.56 -0.72 -1.22
CA ILE A 75 -13.75 -1.74 -1.91
C ILE A 75 -12.67 -1.16 -2.83
N TRP A 76 -12.61 0.17 -2.99
CA TRP A 76 -11.74 0.81 -3.96
C TRP A 76 -10.97 2.01 -3.39
N ILE A 77 -9.80 2.28 -3.99
CA ILE A 77 -9.03 3.51 -3.79
C ILE A 77 -8.74 4.10 -5.17
N ARG A 78 -8.94 5.41 -5.35
CA ARG A 78 -8.67 6.12 -6.61
C ARG A 78 -7.48 7.05 -6.48
N TYR A 79 -6.58 6.99 -7.46
CA TYR A 79 -5.44 7.88 -7.59
C TYR A 79 -5.20 8.19 -9.08
N GLY A 80 -5.63 9.38 -9.51
CA GLY A 80 -5.71 9.77 -10.91
C GLY A 80 -6.56 8.80 -11.74
N ASN A 81 -6.01 8.32 -12.85
CA ASN A 81 -6.67 7.40 -13.78
C ASN A 81 -6.58 5.91 -13.37
N GLN A 82 -6.03 5.59 -12.20
CA GLN A 82 -5.96 4.21 -11.70
C GLN A 82 -6.88 4.03 -10.48
N THR A 83 -7.52 2.87 -10.40
CA THR A 83 -8.31 2.45 -9.26
C THR A 83 -7.79 1.12 -8.75
N PHE A 84 -7.41 1.09 -7.47
CA PHE A 84 -7.15 -0.15 -6.75
C PHE A 84 -8.47 -0.74 -6.27
N ARG A 85 -8.58 -2.07 -6.29
CA ARG A 85 -9.71 -2.82 -5.75
C ARG A 85 -9.22 -3.97 -4.88
N ARG A 86 -9.76 -4.08 -3.67
CA ARG A 86 -9.38 -5.13 -2.71
C ARG A 86 -10.12 -6.45 -2.90
N ASP A 87 -11.28 -6.42 -3.54
CA ASP A 87 -12.24 -7.52 -3.71
C ASP A 87 -11.98 -8.42 -4.94
N ARG A 88 -10.75 -8.48 -5.44
CA ARG A 88 -10.45 -9.26 -6.66
C ARG A 88 -10.41 -10.78 -6.37
N PRO A 89 -11.24 -11.60 -7.03
CA PRO A 89 -11.19 -13.05 -6.88
C PRO A 89 -9.81 -13.62 -7.23
N GLY A 90 -9.33 -14.57 -6.42
CA GLY A 90 -8.05 -15.26 -6.65
C GLY A 90 -6.80 -14.43 -6.36
N ARG A 91 -6.95 -13.21 -5.83
CA ARG A 91 -5.80 -12.39 -5.44
C ARG A 91 -5.12 -12.99 -4.20
N PRO A 92 -3.80 -13.20 -4.22
CA PRO A 92 -3.09 -13.69 -3.05
C PRO A 92 -3.02 -12.63 -1.95
N VAL A 93 -2.95 -13.10 -0.70
CA VAL A 93 -2.87 -12.24 0.48
C VAL A 93 -1.40 -12.01 0.83
N GLY A 94 -1.00 -10.75 0.89
CA GLY A 94 0.33 -10.35 1.36
C GLY A 94 0.42 -10.22 2.86
N VAL A 95 1.58 -9.72 3.31
CA VAL A 95 1.80 -9.28 4.69
C VAL A 95 2.01 -7.77 4.69
N PRO A 96 1.64 -7.05 5.76
CA PRO A 96 2.00 -5.65 5.88
C PRO A 96 3.51 -5.43 5.70
N VAL A 97 3.89 -4.34 5.04
CA VAL A 97 5.28 -4.09 4.62
C VAL A 97 6.32 -4.13 5.77
N TRP A 98 5.91 -3.86 7.01
CA TRP A 98 6.77 -3.95 8.18
C TRP A 98 7.02 -5.38 8.68
N GLU A 99 6.21 -6.36 8.28
CA GLU A 99 6.43 -7.78 8.57
C GLU A 99 7.34 -8.45 7.53
N ALA A 100 7.35 -7.93 6.30
CA ALA A 100 8.34 -8.33 5.29
C ALA A 100 9.73 -7.74 5.56
N ALA A 101 9.81 -6.76 6.47
CA ALA A 101 11.06 -6.09 6.80
C ALA A 101 11.97 -6.96 7.66
N ARG A 102 13.24 -7.02 7.24
CA ARG A 102 14.35 -7.60 8.00
C ARG A 102 15.12 -6.51 8.72
#